data_AF-Q4TG05-F1
#
_entry.id   AF-Q4TG05-F1
#
_cell.length_a   1.000
_cell.length_b   1.000
_cell.length_c   1.000
_cell.angle_alpha   90.00
_cell.angle_beta   90.00
_cell.angle_gamma   90.00
#
_symmetry.space_group_name_H-M   'P 1'
#
loop_
_entity.id
_entity.type
_entity.pdbx_description
1 polymer ?
#
loop_
_entity_poly.entity_id
_entity_poly.type
_entity_poly.pdbx_seq_one_letter_code
_entity_poly.pdbx_strand_id
1 'polypeptide(L)' 'RRYFGEKVGLYSAWLGWYTGMLIPAALVGVFVFLYGLFTMDSSQVSREICEANTTIMCPMCEDTCKPWTLSDSCVYAKV' A
#
# COMPACT_ATOMS: atom_id res chain seq x y z
N ARG A 1 -20.82 3.75 36.17
CA ARG A 1 -21.42 2.56 36.82
C ARG A 1 -22.92 2.69 37.14
N ARG A 2 -23.46 3.89 37.45
CA ARG A 2 -24.86 4.05 37.91
C ARG A 2 -25.95 4.40 36.88
N TYR A 3 -25.62 4.63 35.60
CA TYR A 3 -26.64 5.03 34.60
C TYR A 3 -27.00 3.97 33.55
N PHE A 4 -26.15 2.97 33.28
CA PHE A 4 -26.37 2.00 32.19
C PHE A 4 -26.25 0.52 32.60
N GLY A 5 -26.10 0.23 33.90
CA GLY A 5 -25.95 -1.14 34.39
C GLY A 5 -24.57 -1.78 34.10
N GLU A 6 -24.26 -2.87 34.79
CA GLU A 6 -22.93 -3.49 34.80
C GLU A 6 -22.54 -4.11 33.44
N LYS A 7 -23.53 -4.62 32.68
CA LYS A 7 -23.32 -5.22 31.36
C LYS A 7 -22.85 -4.23 30.29
N VAL A 8 -23.41 -3.01 30.28
CA VAL A 8 -23.03 -1.97 29.30
C VAL A 8 -21.66 -1.39 29.64
N GLY A 9 -21.34 -1.25 30.93
CA GLY A 9 -20.01 -0.80 31.38
C GLY A 9 -18.88 -1.77 31.00
N LEU A 10 -19.13 -3.08 31.11
CA LEU A 10 -18.17 -4.10 30.70
C LEU A 10 -17.96 -4.12 29.18
N TYR A 11 -19.03 -3.99 28.38
CA TYR A 11 -18.92 -3.91 26.92
C TYR A 11 -18.09 -2.70 26.48
N SER A 12 -18.36 -1.52 27.04
CA SER A 12 -17.60 -0.30 26.71
C SER A 12 -16.14 -0.37 27.17
N ALA A 13 -15.84 -0.97 28.32
CA ALA A 13 -14.47 -1.17 28.78
C ALA A 13 -13.70 -2.15 27.88
N TRP A 14 -14.35 -3.24 27.46
CA TRP A 14 -13.76 -4.22 26.55
C TRP A 14 -13.51 -3.64 25.16
N LEU A 15 -14.46 -2.84 24.64
CA LEU A 15 -14.31 -2.17 23.34
C LEU A 15 -13.14 -1.18 23.36
N GLY A 16 -13.00 -0.39 24.41
CA GLY A 16 -11.88 0.55 24.57
C GLY A 16 -10.52 -0.17 24.67
N TRP A 17 -10.46 -1.29 25.38
CA TRP A 17 -9.27 -2.14 25.45
C TRP A 17 -8.91 -2.74 24.08
N TYR A 18 -9.93 -3.20 23.33
CA TYR A 18 -9.76 -3.73 21.99
C TYR A 18 -9.20 -2.65 21.03
N THR A 19 -9.80 -1.46 21.02
CA THR A 19 -9.29 -0.32 20.24
C THR A 19 -7.88 0.07 20.68
N GLY A 20 -7.58 0.02 21.97
CA GLY A 20 -6.24 0.28 22.51
C GLY A 20 -5.16 -0.65 21.97
N MET A 21 -5.47 -1.95 21.83
CA MET A 21 -4.56 -2.91 21.18
C MET A 21 -4.47 -2.75 19.66
N LEU A 22 -5.49 -2.20 19.01
CA LEU A 22 -5.45 -1.92 17.58
C LEU A 22 -4.50 -0.76 17.24
N ILE A 23 -4.28 0.19 18.15
CA ILE A 23 -3.37 1.33 17.92
C ILE A 23 -1.94 0.88 17.61
N PRO A 24 -1.25 0.04 18.42
CA PRO A 24 0.09 -0.41 18.09
C PRO A 24 0.13 -1.27 16.83
N ALA A 25 -0.89 -2.09 16.57
CA ALA A 25 -0.99 -2.87 15.33
C ALA A 25 -1.11 -1.97 14.09
N ALA A 26 -1.93 -0.91 14.18
CA ALA A 26 -2.08 0.08 13.12
C ALA A 26 -0.80 0.88 12.89
N LEU A 27 -0.08 1.26 13.95
CA LEU A 27 1.21 1.95 13.84
C LEU A 27 2.22 1.08 13.09
N VAL A 28 2.37 -0.19 13.47
CA VAL A 28 3.28 -1.12 12.76
C VAL A 28 2.89 -1.25 11.28
N GLY A 29 1.59 -1.38 10.97
CA GLY A 29 1.11 -1.43 9.59
C GLY A 29 1.45 -0.17 8.79
N VAL A 30 1.25 1.02 9.38
CA VAL A 30 1.60 2.29 8.74
C VAL A 30 3.11 2.43 8.56
N PHE A 31 3.93 2.04 9.54
CA PHE A 31 5.39 2.09 9.43
C PHE A 31 5.91 1.18 8.32
N VAL A 32 5.40 -0.05 8.23
CA VAL A 32 5.79 -1.00 7.16
C VAL A 32 5.35 -0.47 5.79
N PHE A 33 4.14 0.08 5.68
CA PHE A 33 3.65 0.66 4.44
C PHE A 33 4.49 1.87 3.98
N LEU A 34 4.79 2.79 4.89
CA LEU A 34 5.67 3.93 4.60
C LEU A 34 7.08 3.47 4.22
N TYR A 35 7.63 2.50 4.94
CA TYR A 35 8.93 1.92 4.61
C TYR A 35 8.93 1.31 3.21
N GLY A 36 7.85 0.60 2.84
CA GLY A 36 7.62 0.10 1.48
C GLY A 36 7.62 1.22 0.45
N LEU A 37 6.82 2.28 0.65
CA LEU A 37 6.75 3.42 -0.27
C LEU A 37 8.11 4.13 -0.46
N PHE A 38 8.84 4.39 0.63
CA PHE A 38 10.16 5.01 0.54
C PHE A 38 11.19 4.08 -0.12
N THR A 39 11.11 2.77 0.17
CA THR A 39 11.99 1.78 -0.45
C THR A 39 11.70 1.66 -1.95
N MET A 40 10.44 1.70 -2.37
CA MET A 40 10.04 1.63 -3.78
C MET A 40 10.58 2.82 -4.58
N ASP A 41 10.55 4.04 -4.04
CA ASP A 41 11.10 5.23 -4.70
C ASP A 41 12.63 5.14 -4.90
N SER A 42 13.34 4.56 -3.93
CA SER A 42 14.80 4.39 -3.97
C SER A 42 15.29 3.09 -4.62
N SER A 43 14.38 2.16 -4.93
CA SER A 43 14.78 0.83 -5.39
C SER A 43 15.37 0.89 -6.80
N GLN A 44 16.48 0.15 -6.98
CA GLN A 44 17.17 0.07 -8.27
C GLN A 44 16.19 -0.41 -9.37
N VAL A 45 15.28 -1.34 -9.06
CA VAL A 45 14.30 -1.89 -9.99
C VAL A 45 13.32 -0.83 -10.53
N SER A 46 12.74 0.02 -9.67
CA SER A 46 11.86 1.08 -10.13
C SER A 46 12.61 2.14 -10.93
N ARG A 47 13.87 2.45 -10.60
CA ARG A 47 14.68 3.38 -11.39
C ARG A 47 15.00 2.83 -12.78
N GLU A 48 15.43 1.57 -12.87
CA GLU A 48 15.72 0.92 -14.16
C GLU A 48 14.47 0.86 -15.06
N ILE A 49 13.28 0.59 -14.50
CA ILE A 49 12.02 0.53 -15.26
C ILE A 49 11.57 1.93 -15.74
N CYS A 50 11.68 2.95 -14.89
CA CYS A 50 11.26 4.31 -15.23
C CYS A 50 12.26 5.04 -16.15
N GLU A 51 13.55 4.68 -16.11
CA GLU A 51 14.61 5.29 -16.94
C GLU A 51 14.76 4.62 -18.31
N ALA A 52 14.19 3.42 -18.50
CA ALA A 52 14.23 2.66 -19.74
C ALA A 52 13.26 3.19 -20.82
N ASN A 53 13.43 4.47 -21.19
CA ASN A 53 12.71 5.13 -22.29
C ASN A 53 13.06 4.59 -23.68
N THR A 54 14.12 3.80 -23.80
CA THR A 54 14.59 3.23 -25.07
C THR A 54 14.18 1.78 -25.29
N THR A 55 13.64 1.10 -24.26
CA THR A 55 13.12 -0.27 -24.39
C THR A 55 11.65 -0.25 -24.77
N ILE A 56 11.38 -0.55 -26.03
CA ILE A 56 10.04 -0.70 -26.59
C ILE A 56 9.59 -2.14 -26.38
N MET A 57 8.42 -2.33 -25.77
CA MET A 57 7.81 -3.64 -25.59
C MET A 57 7.01 -4.04 -26.82
N CYS A 58 6.93 -5.35 -27.07
CA CYS A 58 6.10 -5.87 -28.14
C CYS A 58 4.62 -5.55 -27.89
N PRO A 59 3.86 -5.17 -28.93
CA PRO A 59 2.42 -5.02 -28.83
C PRO A 59 1.80 -6.36 -28.42
N MET A 60 0.82 -6.32 -27.51
CA MET A 60 0.12 -7.54 -27.05
C MET A 60 -0.93 -8.06 -28.06
N CYS A 61 -1.10 -7.39 -29.20
CA CYS A 61 -2.08 -7.76 -30.22
C CYS A 61 -1.44 -7.78 -31.63
N GLU A 62 -2.02 -8.61 -32.50
CA GLU A 62 -1.55 -8.84 -33.87
C GLU A 62 -1.87 -7.67 -34.83
N ASP A 63 -2.96 -6.92 -34.58
CA ASP A 63 -3.37 -5.79 -35.43
C ASP A 63 -3.70 -4.52 -34.60
N THR A 64 -3.15 -3.37 -35.01
CA THR A 64 -3.43 -2.00 -34.53
C THR A 64 -3.08 -1.61 -33.08
N CYS A 65 -2.32 -2.41 -32.34
CA CYS A 65 -1.81 -1.96 -31.04
C CYS A 65 -0.52 -1.14 -31.20
N LYS A 66 -0.49 0.04 -30.56
CA LYS A 66 0.69 0.89 -30.53
C LYS A 66 1.77 0.23 -29.65
N PRO A 67 3.04 0.16 -30.09
CA PRO A 67 4.12 -0.24 -29.22
C PRO A 67 4.20 0.73 -28.03
N TRP A 68 4.36 0.17 -26.84
CA TRP A 68 4.41 0.92 -25.58
C TRP A 68 5.81 0.82 -24.99
N THR A 69 6.20 1.85 -24.24
CA THR A 69 7.53 1.89 -23.62
C THR A 69 7.47 1.33 -22.21
N LEU A 70 8.56 0.70 -21.77
CA LEU A 70 8.65 0.12 -20.42
C LEU A 70 8.44 1.18 -19.31
N SER A 71 8.81 2.43 -19.60
CA SER A 71 8.62 3.59 -18.71
C SER A 71 7.14 3.98 -18.51
N ASP A 72 6.23 3.66 -19.44
CA ASP A 72 4.79 3.91 -19.28
C ASP A 72 4.19 3.07 -18.13
N SER A 73 4.79 1.92 -17.81
CA SER A 73 4.41 1.09 -16.67
C SER A 73 5.17 1.42 -15.37
N CYS A 74 5.96 2.49 -15.34
CA CYS A 74 6.64 2.98 -14.14
C CYS A 74 5.69 3.17 -12.95
N VAL A 75 4.46 3.63 -13.20
CA VAL A 75 3.43 3.80 -12.16
C VAL A 75 3.01 2.43 -11.61
N TYR A 76 2.82 1.43 -12.46
CA TYR A 76 2.46 0.07 -12.05
C TYR A 76 3.61 -0.69 -11.36
N ALA A 77 4.86 -0.38 -11.72
CA ALA A 77 6.05 -0.93 -11.07
C ALA A 77 6.36 -0.29 -9.70
N LYS A 78 5.69 0.82 -9.37
CA LYS A 78 5.85 1.57 -8.12
C LYS A 78 4.69 1.36 -7.13
N VAL A 79 3.69 0.53 -7.46
CA VAL A 79 2.50 0.26 -6.62
C VAL A 79 2.40 -1.20 -6.19
#